data_AF-A0A3Q3GES7-F1
#
_entry.id   AF-A0A3Q3GES7-F1
#
_cell.length_a   1.000
_cell.length_b   1.000
_cell.length_c   1.000
_cell.angle_alpha   90.00
_cell.angle_beta   90.00
_cell.angle_gamma   90.00
#
_symmetry.space_group_name_H-M   'P 1'
#
loop_
_entity.id
_entity.type
_entity.pdbx_description
1 polymer ?
#
loop_
_entity_poly.entity_id
_entity_poly.type
_entity_poly.pdbx_seq_one_letter_code
_entity_poly.pdbx_strand_id
1 'polypeptide(L)'
;MEMIAFAKLFSKNGSVSTATFLESCGVADLITTCYGGRNRRVAEAFSKTGKSIEQLENEMLNGQKLQGPATSAEVYHILKQKGLVEKFPLFTAVYQICFEGRPVQEMISCLQSHPEHM
;
A
#
# COMPACT_ATOMS: atom_id res chain seq x y z
N MET A 1 -0.63 -5.50 11.62
CA MET A 1 -0.79 -5.54 10.13
C MET A 1 -1.86 -4.53 9.73
N GLU A 2 -1.48 -3.49 8.98
CA GLU A 2 -2.37 -2.36 8.66
C GLU A 2 -3.68 -2.76 7.95
N MET A 3 -3.67 -3.77 7.09
CA MET A 3 -4.89 -4.27 6.42
C MET A 3 -5.99 -4.69 7.42
N ILE A 4 -5.60 -5.39 8.49
CA ILE A 4 -6.53 -5.86 9.53
C ILE A 4 -7.09 -4.68 10.31
N ALA A 5 -6.22 -3.74 10.71
CA ALA A 5 -6.61 -2.54 11.44
C ALA A 5 -7.57 -1.67 10.61
N PHE A 6 -7.28 -1.48 9.33
CA PHE A 6 -8.12 -0.71 8.41
C PHE A 6 -9.49 -1.37 8.25
N ALA A 7 -9.54 -2.67 7.99
CA ALA A 7 -10.79 -3.39 7.84
C ALA A 7 -11.65 -3.32 9.11
N LYS A 8 -11.05 -3.49 10.30
CA LYS A 8 -11.74 -3.39 11.60
C LYS A 8 -12.38 -2.02 11.82
N LEU A 9 -11.76 -0.95 11.34
CA LEU A 9 -12.27 0.42 11.51
C LEU A 9 -13.36 0.79 10.50
N PHE A 10 -13.27 0.29 9.26
CA PHE A 10 -14.07 0.80 8.14
C PHE A 10 -15.14 -0.15 7.60
N SER A 11 -15.19 -1.40 8.05
CA SER A 11 -16.21 -2.37 7.59
C SER A 11 -17.56 -2.12 8.29
N LYS A 12 -18.64 -2.00 7.49
CA LYS A 12 -19.95 -1.46 7.93
C LYS A 12 -20.74 -2.31 8.96
N ASN A 13 -20.46 -3.61 9.13
CA ASN A 13 -21.43 -4.55 9.71
C ASN A 13 -20.96 -5.41 10.90
N GLY A 14 -19.89 -5.04 11.62
CA GLY A 14 -19.43 -5.80 12.80
C GLY A 14 -18.38 -6.88 12.52
N SER A 15 -17.90 -7.47 13.61
CA SER A 15 -16.58 -8.09 13.83
C SER A 15 -15.81 -8.57 12.60
N VAL A 16 -14.85 -7.76 12.15
CA VAL A 16 -13.78 -8.25 11.28
C VAL A 16 -12.92 -9.23 12.06
N SER A 17 -13.00 -10.51 11.68
CA SER A 17 -12.18 -11.56 12.26
C SER A 17 -10.77 -11.51 11.69
N THR A 18 -9.77 -11.53 12.57
CA THR A 18 -8.37 -11.66 12.16
C THR A 18 -8.13 -13.00 11.45
N ALA A 19 -8.88 -14.06 11.77
CA ALA A 19 -8.75 -15.35 11.11
C ALA A 19 -9.05 -15.28 9.61
N THR A 20 -9.94 -14.39 9.17
CA THR A 20 -10.24 -14.20 7.74
C THR A 20 -9.01 -13.78 6.93
N PHE A 21 -8.05 -13.09 7.54
CA PHE A 21 -6.80 -12.71 6.86
C PHE A 21 -5.79 -13.87 6.75
N LEU A 22 -6.04 -14.98 7.44
CA LEU A 22 -5.26 -16.21 7.29
C LEU A 22 -5.81 -17.09 6.16
N GLU A 23 -7.01 -16.79 5.64
CA GLU A 23 -7.56 -17.44 4.46
C GLU A 23 -6.82 -17.00 3.19
N SER A 24 -7.09 -17.71 2.08
CA SER A 24 -6.42 -17.48 0.80
C SER A 24 -6.51 -16.02 0.31
N CYS A 25 -7.64 -15.35 0.53
CA CYS A 25 -7.86 -13.96 0.15
C CYS A 25 -7.04 -12.95 0.98
N GLY A 26 -6.42 -13.38 2.08
CA GLY A 26 -5.54 -12.56 2.90
C GLY A 26 -4.08 -12.91 2.65
N VAL A 27 -3.53 -13.79 3.48
CA VAL A 27 -2.08 -14.05 3.52
C VAL A 27 -1.54 -14.67 2.22
N ALA A 28 -2.28 -15.59 1.58
CA ALA A 28 -1.78 -16.25 0.37
C ALA A 28 -1.76 -15.29 -0.82
N ASP A 29 -2.85 -14.53 -1.03
CA ASP A 29 -2.93 -13.51 -2.07
C ASP A 29 -1.90 -12.39 -1.87
N LEU A 30 -1.70 -11.96 -0.60
CA LEU A 30 -0.69 -10.97 -0.26
C LEU A 30 0.73 -11.47 -0.59
N ILE A 31 1.07 -12.71 -0.21
CA ILE A 31 2.38 -13.30 -0.50
C ILE A 31 2.61 -13.36 -2.01
N THR A 32 1.70 -13.97 -2.78
CA THR A 32 1.91 -14.12 -4.22
C THR A 32 1.98 -12.76 -4.94
N THR A 33 1.17 -11.79 -4.52
CA THR A 33 1.20 -10.43 -5.06
C THR A 33 2.51 -9.72 -4.74
N CYS A 34 3.04 -9.87 -3.52
CA CYS A 34 4.29 -9.26 -3.10
C CYS A 34 5.54 -9.92 -3.69
N TYR A 35 5.46 -11.16 -4.18
CA TYR A 35 6.58 -11.84 -4.86
C TYR A 35 6.51 -11.74 -6.39
N GLY A 36 5.32 -11.79 -6.99
CA GLY A 36 5.16 -11.90 -8.45
C GLY A 36 4.27 -10.84 -9.11
N GLY A 37 3.55 -10.02 -8.34
CA GLY A 37 2.53 -9.12 -8.85
C GLY A 37 3.07 -7.96 -9.71
N ARG A 38 2.21 -7.42 -10.59
CA ARG A 38 2.52 -6.25 -11.42
C ARG A 38 2.85 -5.01 -10.60
N ASN A 39 2.14 -4.80 -9.48
CA ASN A 39 2.44 -3.73 -8.52
C ASN A 39 3.90 -3.83 -8.03
N ARG A 40 4.34 -5.02 -7.62
CA ARG A 40 5.72 -5.26 -7.16
C ARG A 40 6.75 -4.97 -8.26
N ARG A 41 6.54 -5.50 -9.47
CA ARG A 41 7.47 -5.33 -10.60
C ARG A 41 7.66 -3.86 -10.97
N VAL A 42 6.56 -3.10 -11.05
CA VAL A 42 6.64 -1.66 -11.37
C VAL A 42 7.20 -0.85 -10.21
N ALA A 43 6.83 -1.15 -8.96
CA ALA A 43 7.39 -0.48 -7.79
C ALA A 43 8.93 -0.69 -7.67
N GLU A 44 9.43 -1.86 -8.04
CA GLU A 44 10.86 -2.13 -8.13
C GLU A 44 11.53 -1.30 -9.23
N ALA A 45 10.93 -1.20 -10.40
CA ALA A 45 11.46 -0.36 -11.48
C ALA A 45 11.43 1.13 -11.10
N PHE A 46 10.36 1.57 -10.44
CA PHE A 46 10.21 2.92 -9.89
C PHE A 46 11.34 3.25 -8.93
N SER A 47 11.62 2.36 -7.96
CA SER A 47 12.66 2.61 -6.95
C SER A 47 14.07 2.62 -7.54
N LYS A 48 14.34 1.82 -8.58
CA LYS A 48 15.65 1.74 -9.23
C LYS A 48 15.93 2.85 -10.23
N THR A 49 14.90 3.34 -10.91
CA THR A 49 15.07 4.25 -12.07
C THR A 49 14.63 5.68 -11.80
N GLY A 50 13.76 5.90 -10.81
CA GLY A 50 13.13 7.21 -10.57
C GLY A 50 12.12 7.64 -11.65
N LYS A 51 11.82 6.78 -12.64
CA LYS A 51 10.77 7.04 -13.62
C LYS A 51 9.40 7.14 -12.94
N SER A 52 8.50 7.93 -13.52
CA SER A 52 7.13 8.02 -13.00
C SER A 52 6.38 6.69 -13.14
N ILE A 53 5.38 6.46 -12.27
CA ILE A 53 4.51 5.28 -12.36
C ILE A 53 3.83 5.21 -13.74
N GLU A 54 3.33 6.34 -14.25
CA GLU A 54 2.68 6.39 -15.57
C GLU A 54 3.61 5.95 -16.71
N GLN A 55 4.87 6.39 -16.67
CA GLN A 55 5.85 5.97 -17.67
C GLN A 55 6.08 4.46 -17.59
N LEU A 56 6.24 3.91 -16.39
CA LEU A 56 6.47 2.48 -16.18
C LEU A 56 5.24 1.62 -16.52
N GLU A 57 4.01 2.12 -16.33
CA GLU A 57 2.79 1.46 -16.80
C GLU A 57 2.78 1.31 -18.32
N ASN A 58 3.17 2.36 -19.05
CA ASN A 58 3.26 2.31 -20.50
C ASN A 58 4.36 1.34 -20.97
N GLU A 59 5.54 1.40 -20.36
CA GLU A 59 6.70 0.58 -20.75
C GLU A 59 6.55 -0.90 -20.36
N MET A 60 6.00 -1.20 -19.18
CA MET A 60 6.02 -2.56 -18.61
C MET A 60 4.68 -3.28 -18.71
N LEU A 61 3.57 -2.53 -18.79
CA LEU A 61 2.21 -3.07 -18.71
C LEU A 61 1.39 -2.77 -19.97
N ASN A 62 2.01 -2.29 -21.05
CA ASN A 62 1.35 -1.90 -22.29
C ASN A 62 0.18 -0.91 -22.04
N GLY A 63 0.38 0.04 -21.13
CA GLY A 63 -0.61 1.06 -20.79
C GLY A 63 -1.68 0.64 -19.78
N GLN A 64 -1.65 -0.60 -19.28
CA GLN A 64 -2.56 -1.01 -18.20
C GLN A 64 -2.22 -0.31 -16.89
N LYS A 65 -3.23 0.27 -16.24
CA LYS A 65 -3.09 1.01 -14.98
C LYS A 65 -2.92 0.07 -13.78
N LEU A 66 -2.02 0.44 -12.87
CA LEU A 66 -1.84 -0.25 -11.59
C LEU A 66 -2.92 0.14 -10.59
N GLN A 67 -3.43 -0.87 -9.88
CA GLN A 67 -4.41 -0.66 -8.82
C GLN A 67 -3.74 -0.21 -7.51
N GLY A 68 -2.49 -0.56 -7.24
CA GLY A 68 -1.80 -0.25 -5.99
C GLY A 68 -1.74 1.25 -5.70
N PRO A 69 -1.12 2.08 -6.57
CA PRO A 69 -1.06 3.53 -6.39
C PRO A 69 -2.46 4.18 -6.34
N ALA A 70 -3.38 3.79 -7.23
CA ALA A 70 -4.74 4.33 -7.20
C ALA A 70 -5.45 4.01 -5.86
N THR A 71 -5.30 2.80 -5.36
CA THR A 71 -5.88 2.38 -4.07
C THR A 71 -5.23 3.12 -2.90
N SER A 72 -3.91 3.39 -2.93
CA SER A 72 -3.26 4.14 -1.85
C SER A 72 -3.75 5.58 -1.77
N ALA A 73 -4.10 6.21 -2.89
CA ALA A 73 -4.72 7.54 -2.90
C ALA A 73 -6.10 7.54 -2.23
N GLU A 74 -6.95 6.56 -2.51
CA GLU A 74 -8.26 6.41 -1.87
C GLU A 74 -8.14 6.12 -0.37
N VAL A 75 -7.25 5.19 0.00
CA VAL A 75 -6.99 4.86 1.41
C VAL A 75 -6.48 6.08 2.17
N TYR A 76 -5.49 6.80 1.63
CA TYR A 76 -4.98 8.03 2.25
C TYR A 76 -6.07 9.09 2.39
N HIS A 77 -6.92 9.27 1.39
CA HIS A 77 -8.06 10.20 1.46
C HIS A 77 -8.99 9.87 2.64
N ILE A 78 -9.38 8.60 2.79
CA ILE A 78 -10.22 8.12 3.90
C ILE A 78 -9.52 8.38 5.25
N LEU A 79 -8.24 8.04 5.36
CA LEU A 79 -7.47 8.22 6.60
C LEU A 79 -7.32 9.70 6.97
N LYS A 80 -7.07 10.57 6.00
CA LYS A 80 -6.97 12.02 6.19
C LYS A 80 -8.28 12.61 6.67
N GLN A 81 -9.41 12.24 6.06
CA GLN A 81 -10.74 12.68 6.52
C GLN A 81 -11.07 12.24 7.95
N LYS A 82 -10.47 11.14 8.42
CA LYS A 82 -10.72 10.58 9.76
C LYS A 82 -9.66 10.96 10.78
N GLY A 83 -8.62 11.71 10.39
CA GLY A 83 -7.50 12.06 11.28
C GLY A 83 -6.69 10.84 11.73
N LEU A 84 -6.56 9.82 10.87
CA LEU A 84 -5.93 8.53 11.21
C LEU A 84 -4.63 8.25 10.45
N VAL A 85 -4.13 9.20 9.66
CA VAL A 85 -2.93 9.04 8.81
C VAL A 85 -1.74 8.45 9.60
N GLU A 86 -1.45 8.99 10.78
CA GLU A 86 -0.34 8.55 11.64
C GLU A 86 -0.47 7.10 12.16
N LYS A 87 -1.69 6.53 12.14
CA LYS A 87 -1.90 5.13 12.54
C LYS A 87 -1.60 4.12 11.43
N PHE A 88 -1.40 4.59 10.20
CA PHE A 88 -1.17 3.77 9.02
C PHE A 88 0.05 4.28 8.24
N PRO A 89 1.25 4.28 8.85
CA PRO A 89 2.46 4.81 8.23
C PRO A 89 2.83 4.10 6.92
N LEU A 90 2.58 2.80 6.76
CA LEU A 90 2.90 2.06 5.56
C LEU A 90 1.98 2.47 4.39
N PHE A 91 0.65 2.50 4.59
CA PHE A 91 -0.28 2.98 3.57
C PHE A 91 -0.01 4.44 3.19
N THR A 92 0.28 5.27 4.19
CA THR A 92 0.60 6.69 3.99
C THR A 92 1.90 6.86 3.19
N ALA A 93 2.97 6.15 3.56
CA ALA A 93 4.25 6.25 2.86
C ALA A 93 4.14 5.84 1.39
N VAL A 94 3.40 4.77 1.07
CA VAL A 94 3.16 4.35 -0.32
C VAL A 94 2.47 5.46 -1.12
N TYR A 95 1.44 6.09 -0.57
CA TYR A 95 0.80 7.24 -1.22
C TYR A 95 1.77 8.40 -1.44
N GLN A 96 2.48 8.82 -0.40
CA GLN A 96 3.38 9.97 -0.47
C GLN A 96 4.54 9.76 -1.46
N ILE A 97 5.08 8.54 -1.53
CA ILE A 97 6.14 8.19 -2.49
C ILE A 97 5.59 8.23 -3.93
N CYS A 98 4.38 7.71 -4.15
CA CYS A 98 3.79 7.68 -5.49
C CYS A 98 3.29 9.04 -5.99
N PHE A 99 2.83 9.93 -5.10
CA PHE A 99 2.09 11.14 -5.50
C PHE A 99 2.59 12.46 -4.90
N GLU A 100 3.27 12.45 -3.75
CA GLU A 100 3.73 13.69 -3.07
C GLU A 100 5.26 13.88 -3.16
N GLY A 101 5.96 13.02 -3.91
CA GLY A 101 7.41 13.16 -4.15
C GLY A 101 8.28 12.76 -2.96
N ARG A 102 7.73 12.02 -1.98
CA ARG A 102 8.54 11.50 -0.87
C ARG A 102 9.63 10.56 -1.40
N PRO A 103 10.90 10.69 -0.98
CA PRO A 103 11.97 9.81 -1.43
C PRO A 103 11.69 8.34 -1.08
N VAL A 104 11.84 7.44 -2.06
CA VAL A 104 11.61 6.00 -1.86
C VAL A 104 12.54 5.37 -0.81
N GLN A 105 13.70 5.98 -0.58
CA GLN A 105 14.69 5.57 0.41
C GLN A 105 14.16 5.69 1.85
N GLU A 106 13.18 6.56 2.09
CA GLU A 106 12.56 6.73 3.41
C GLU A 106 11.57 5.64 3.76
N MET A 107 11.24 4.74 2.82
CA MET A 107 10.28 3.65 3.05
C MET A 107 10.65 2.80 4.27
N ILE A 108 11.94 2.48 4.44
CA ILE A 108 12.41 1.69 5.58
C ILE A 108 12.29 2.50 6.88
N SER A 109 12.62 3.79 6.85
CA SER A 109 12.49 4.67 8.02
C SER A 109 11.05 4.76 8.52
N CYS A 110 10.06 4.76 7.62
CA CYS A 110 8.64 4.73 7.99
C CYS A 110 8.25 3.49 8.82
N LEU A 111 8.93 2.36 8.57
CA LEU A 111 8.67 1.09 9.27
C LEU A 111 9.38 1.00 10.63
N GLN A 112 10.49 1.73 10.81
CA GLN A 112 11.23 1.75 12.07
C GLN A 112 10.42 2.37 13.22
N SER A 113 9.51 3.28 12.91
CA SER A 113 8.61 3.95 13.85
C SER A 113 7.18 3.40 13.82
N HIS A 114 6.96 2.17 13.34
CA HIS A 114 5.61 1.65 13.14
C HIS A 114 4.88 1.44 14.49
N PRO A 115 3.60 1.88 14.62
CA PRO A 115 2.79 1.74 15.84
C PRO A 115 2.55 0.31 16.37
N GLU A 116 3.00 -0.72 15.66
CA GLU A 116 2.87 -2.11 16.12
C GLU A 116 4.05 -2.52 17.02
N HIS A 117 5.10 -1.69 17.08
CA HIS A 117 6.31 -1.91 17.88
C HIS A 117 6.45 -0.90 19.03
N MET A 118 5.52 0.03 19.16
CA MET A 118 5.43 1.00 20.26
C MET A 118 4.52 0.46 21.36
#